data_AF-A0A224ZAZ2-F1
#
_entry.id   AF-A0A224ZAZ2-F1
#
_cell.length_a   1.000
_cell.length_b   1.000
_cell.length_c   1.000
_cell.angle_alpha   90.00
_cell.angle_beta   90.00
_cell.angle_gamma   90.00
#
_symmetry.space_group_name_H-M   'P 1'
#
loop_
_entity.id
_entity.type
_entity.pdbx_description
1 polymer ?
#
loop_
_entity_poly.entity_id
_entity_poly.type
_entity_poly.pdbx_seq_one_letter_code
_entity_poly.pdbx_strand_id
1 'polypeptide(L)'
;MKYYKPRAKRRDVYLMFKTMDTAQNGFLSQEEFLQVYEASKLTWERKWSDYPWFNELKRPFERKLFEGAYKVITWKWSNVIIYLVIATSFLWHIVEITQLTGDPSSIIGDGRTGLSAWILVGLLIFYLTEMLLKIAAFGVADYFHQGWNKFDFVVIVAAVVFGSIGAFLDANLLRILIFRSLRLLKLFQLKKSYHDVLGTVFILMPRFASVGVVLVIVYYFFAIIGIEVFSQYVMEDCCKNTTVELYFATNTSSGPGYFYLMNFHNMANSYVTLFALMAVNNWFIIMDGYAAVTSEFSRLFFMSFYLITMIVLQIVVAFVLEAFIFRIQYKMKIGKESKEDNLVRVETTMSRAELQFCSVPPELSRNPQPLVYDVDSSSQKLVFRGVRWKTKFSFCLKMYADEVKEWLDHAELEERRSNDWLVLNMQSSEADGGNRWNENNPNRRTFTL
;
A
#
# COMPACT_ATOMS: atom_id res chain seq x y z
N MET A 1 9.66 -8.91 27.20
CA MET A 1 8.95 -9.43 25.99
C MET A 1 7.82 -10.43 26.25
N LYS A 2 7.85 -11.24 27.33
CA LYS A 2 6.76 -12.20 27.65
C LYS A 2 5.37 -11.55 27.69
N TYR A 3 5.26 -10.33 28.21
CA TYR A 3 4.00 -9.58 28.26
C TYR A 3 3.74 -8.75 26.99
N TYR A 4 4.76 -8.05 26.48
CA TYR A 4 4.61 -7.17 25.32
C TYR A 4 4.39 -7.90 23.98
N LYS A 5 5.01 -9.07 23.79
CA LYS A 5 4.90 -9.90 22.57
C LYS A 5 4.84 -11.39 22.94
N PRO A 6 3.71 -11.87 23.51
CA PRO A 6 3.61 -13.20 24.12
C PRO A 6 3.80 -14.35 23.14
N ARG A 7 3.51 -14.13 21.85
CA ARG A 7 3.66 -15.14 20.78
C ARG A 7 5.07 -15.20 20.18
N ALA A 8 6.01 -14.36 20.62
CA ALA A 8 7.36 -14.36 20.08
C ALA A 8 8.15 -15.57 20.58
N LYS A 9 8.88 -16.23 19.66
CA LYS A 9 9.79 -17.33 20.01
C LYS A 9 10.98 -16.76 20.79
N ARG A 10 11.51 -17.52 21.74
CA ARG A 10 12.67 -17.10 22.54
C ARG A 10 13.89 -16.71 21.69
N ARG A 11 14.15 -17.48 20.63
CA ARG A 11 15.17 -17.16 19.63
C ARG A 11 14.96 -15.78 19.00
N ASP A 12 13.73 -15.45 18.63
CA ASP A 12 13.43 -14.17 17.95
C ASP A 12 13.59 -13.00 18.93
N VAL A 13 13.30 -13.22 20.22
CA VAL A 13 13.57 -12.24 21.30
C VAL A 13 15.07 -12.09 21.55
N TYR A 14 15.83 -13.19 21.51
CA TYR A 14 17.29 -13.16 21.62
C TYR A 14 17.93 -12.38 20.46
N LEU A 15 17.53 -12.67 19.23
CA LEU A 15 17.99 -11.96 18.04
C LEU A 15 17.65 -10.47 18.11
N MET A 16 16.44 -10.12 18.59
CA MET A 16 16.07 -8.73 18.84
C MET A 16 16.97 -8.06 19.89
N PHE A 17 17.30 -8.75 20.98
CA PHE A 17 18.21 -8.22 21.99
C PHE A 17 19.61 -7.99 21.40
N LYS A 18 20.14 -9.00 20.70
CA LYS A 18 21.45 -8.95 20.05
C LYS A 18 21.55 -7.86 18.97
N THR A 19 20.44 -7.48 18.33
CA THR A 19 20.43 -6.33 17.41
C THR A 19 20.50 -4.98 18.08
N MET A 20 20.01 -4.86 19.31
CA MET A 20 20.01 -3.60 20.06
C MET A 20 21.31 -3.41 20.84
N ASP A 21 21.92 -4.50 21.31
CA ASP A 21 23.20 -4.48 22.02
C ASP A 21 24.37 -4.26 21.04
N THR A 22 24.54 -3.00 20.64
CA THR A 22 25.64 -2.56 19.78
C THR A 22 26.99 -2.63 20.49
N ALA A 23 27.00 -2.43 21.81
CA ALA A 23 28.21 -2.50 22.64
C ALA A 23 28.71 -3.94 22.89
N GLN A 24 27.89 -4.96 22.61
CA GLN A 24 28.16 -6.38 22.87
C GLN A 24 28.55 -6.69 24.33
N ASN A 25 28.00 -5.93 25.28
CA ASN A 25 28.32 -6.07 26.70
C ASN A 25 27.29 -6.93 27.47
N GLY A 26 26.24 -7.40 26.79
CA GLY A 26 25.19 -8.22 27.37
C GLY A 26 24.15 -7.42 28.17
N PHE A 27 24.22 -6.09 28.13
CA PHE A 27 23.26 -5.14 28.70
C PHE A 27 22.77 -4.17 27.61
N LEU A 28 21.74 -3.37 27.92
CA LEU A 28 21.27 -2.31 27.04
C LEU A 28 21.38 -0.98 27.77
N SER A 29 22.07 -0.03 27.15
CA SER A 29 22.00 1.37 27.55
C SER A 29 20.61 1.96 27.28
N GLN A 30 20.31 3.12 27.86
CA GLN A 30 19.04 3.82 27.60
C GLN A 30 18.87 4.15 26.11
N GLU A 31 19.93 4.61 25.45
CA GLU A 31 19.93 4.94 24.02
C GLU A 31 19.66 3.71 23.14
N GLU A 32 20.28 2.57 23.46
CA GLU A 32 20.02 1.29 22.77
C GLU A 32 18.60 0.80 23.01
N PHE A 33 18.08 0.99 24.24
CA PHE A 33 16.73 0.57 24.59
C PHE A 33 15.64 1.39 23.88
N LEU A 34 15.87 2.66 23.54
CA LEU A 34 14.92 3.47 22.77
C LEU A 34 14.55 2.83 21.42
N GLN A 35 15.44 2.00 20.85
CA GLN A 35 15.20 1.29 19.59
C GLN A 35 14.27 0.07 19.74
N VAL A 36 13.80 -0.27 20.94
CA VAL A 36 12.97 -1.46 21.22
C VAL A 36 11.69 -1.50 20.38
N TYR A 37 11.08 -0.35 20.09
CA TYR A 37 9.87 -0.28 19.27
C TYR A 37 10.12 -0.59 17.80
N GLU A 38 11.33 -0.29 17.30
CA GLU A 38 11.73 -0.65 15.94
C GLU A 38 12.19 -2.12 15.86
N ALA A 39 12.99 -2.56 16.83
CA ALA A 39 13.53 -3.91 16.90
C ALA A 39 12.43 -4.97 17.14
N SER A 40 11.43 -4.67 17.98
CA SER A 40 10.32 -5.59 18.27
C SER A 40 9.43 -5.92 17.09
N LYS A 41 9.42 -5.05 16.05
CA LYS A 41 8.69 -5.25 14.80
C LYS A 41 9.45 -6.14 13.80
N LEU A 42 10.71 -6.48 14.07
CA LEU A 42 11.47 -7.40 13.21
C LEU A 42 10.88 -8.81 13.28
N THR A 43 10.66 -9.39 12.11
CA THR A 43 10.40 -10.81 11.92
C THR A 43 11.69 -11.48 11.50
N TRP A 44 12.05 -12.56 12.21
CA TRP A 44 13.33 -13.22 12.07
C TRP A 44 13.21 -14.49 11.24
N GLU A 45 13.96 -14.54 10.16
CA GLU A 45 14.10 -15.71 9.30
C GLU A 45 15.56 -16.14 9.21
N ARG A 46 15.80 -17.44 9.07
CA ARG A 46 17.15 -17.93 8.81
C ARG A 46 17.51 -17.54 7.38
N LYS A 47 18.67 -16.90 7.18
CA LYS A 47 19.20 -16.65 5.84
C LYS A 47 19.68 -17.99 5.30
N TRP A 48 18.93 -18.56 4.36
CA TRP A 48 19.43 -19.64 3.52
C TRP A 48 20.49 -19.04 2.59
N SER A 49 21.56 -19.77 2.31
CA SER A 49 22.71 -19.25 1.54
C SER A 49 22.27 -18.60 0.23
N ASP A 50 23.01 -17.62 -0.28
CA ASP A 50 22.70 -16.83 -1.50
C ASP A 50 22.61 -17.67 -2.82
N TYR A 51 22.61 -18.99 -2.71
CA TYR A 51 22.45 -19.92 -3.82
C TYR A 51 20.96 -20.17 -4.14
N PRO A 52 20.61 -20.34 -5.43
CA PRO A 52 19.24 -20.61 -5.83
C PRO A 52 18.64 -21.85 -5.16
N TRP A 53 17.34 -21.80 -4.86
CA TRP A 53 16.59 -22.88 -4.17
C TRP A 53 16.76 -24.26 -4.81
N PHE A 54 17.02 -24.30 -6.12
CA PHE A 54 17.14 -25.55 -6.85
C PHE A 54 18.43 -26.35 -6.58
N ASN A 55 19.41 -25.77 -5.88
CA ASN A 55 20.62 -26.47 -5.46
C ASN A 55 20.37 -27.47 -4.32
N GLU A 56 19.24 -27.39 -3.63
CA GLU A 56 18.84 -28.35 -2.60
C GLU A 56 18.14 -29.60 -3.17
N LEU A 57 17.81 -29.63 -4.47
CA LEU A 57 17.20 -30.80 -5.07
C LEU A 57 18.20 -31.95 -5.17
N LYS A 58 17.82 -33.09 -4.58
CA LYS A 58 18.60 -34.33 -4.61
C LYS A 58 18.74 -34.92 -6.01
N ARG A 59 17.86 -34.56 -6.95
CA ARG A 59 17.81 -35.14 -8.29
C ARG A 59 18.58 -34.25 -9.29
N PRO A 60 19.60 -34.80 -9.97
CA PRO A 60 20.47 -34.01 -10.87
C PRO A 60 19.74 -33.52 -12.13
N PHE A 61 18.73 -34.26 -12.60
CA PHE A 61 17.91 -33.86 -13.75
C PHE A 61 17.07 -32.62 -13.44
N GLU A 62 16.36 -32.62 -12.30
CA GLU A 62 15.54 -31.49 -11.87
C GLU A 62 16.39 -30.24 -11.63
N ARG A 63 17.57 -30.41 -11.02
CA ARG A 63 18.54 -29.33 -10.84
C ARG A 63 18.96 -28.68 -12.17
N LYS A 64 19.29 -29.48 -13.19
CA LYS A 64 19.65 -28.98 -14.52
C LYS A 64 18.48 -28.27 -15.22
N LEU A 65 17.26 -28.74 -15.04
CA LEU A 65 16.06 -28.12 -15.60
C LEU A 65 15.85 -26.71 -15.02
N PHE A 66 15.90 -26.56 -13.69
CA PHE A 66 15.73 -25.27 -13.02
C PHE A 66 16.90 -24.32 -13.26
N GLU A 67 18.13 -24.85 -13.35
CA GLU A 67 19.30 -24.08 -13.76
C GLU A 67 19.15 -23.54 -15.18
N GLY A 68 18.64 -24.36 -16.11
CA GLY A 68 18.30 -23.94 -17.47
C GLY A 68 17.24 -22.84 -17.49
N ALA A 69 16.15 -23.00 -16.75
CA ALA A 69 15.09 -21.98 -16.63
C ALA A 69 15.64 -20.66 -16.05
N TYR A 70 16.48 -20.73 -15.02
CA TYR A 70 17.14 -19.57 -14.42
C TYR A 70 18.04 -18.86 -15.43
N LYS A 71 18.83 -19.61 -16.23
CA LYS A 71 19.70 -19.05 -17.27
C LYS A 71 18.91 -18.38 -18.40
N VAL A 72 17.78 -18.96 -18.81
CA VAL A 72 16.89 -18.38 -19.83
C VAL A 72 16.29 -17.05 -19.33
N ILE A 73 15.85 -16.98 -18.08
CA ILE A 73 15.20 -15.78 -17.54
C ILE A 73 16.18 -14.66 -17.23
N THR A 74 17.35 -15.00 -16.66
CA THR A 74 18.40 -14.02 -16.36
C THR A 74 19.17 -13.57 -17.59
N TRP A 75 18.85 -14.12 -18.76
CA TRP A 75 19.43 -13.69 -20.01
C TRP A 75 19.04 -12.25 -20.34
N LYS A 76 20.03 -11.44 -20.74
CA LYS A 76 19.86 -10.00 -21.04
C LYS A 76 18.78 -9.71 -22.08
N TRP A 77 18.58 -10.64 -23.02
CA TRP A 77 17.60 -10.52 -24.11
C TRP A 77 16.20 -10.98 -23.72
N SER A 78 16.05 -11.75 -22.63
CA SER A 78 14.74 -12.28 -22.19
C SER A 78 13.72 -11.15 -21.97
N ASN A 79 14.12 -10.12 -21.23
CA ASN A 79 13.27 -8.94 -21.01
C ASN A 79 12.95 -8.19 -22.31
N VAL A 80 13.93 -8.07 -23.22
CA VAL A 80 13.75 -7.40 -24.52
C VAL A 80 12.72 -8.13 -25.37
N ILE A 81 12.80 -9.46 -25.42
CA ILE A 81 11.84 -10.32 -26.15
C ILE A 81 10.44 -10.16 -25.57
N ILE A 82 10.30 -10.22 -24.24
CA ILE A 82 9.01 -10.03 -23.56
C ILE A 82 8.39 -8.67 -23.93
N TYR A 83 9.19 -7.60 -23.90
CA TYR A 83 8.69 -6.27 -24.26
C TYR A 83 8.35 -6.14 -25.74
N LEU A 84 9.11 -6.78 -26.63
CA LEU A 84 8.79 -6.82 -28.06
C LEU A 84 7.45 -7.53 -28.30
N VAL A 85 7.21 -8.67 -27.64
CA VAL A 85 5.93 -9.40 -27.71
C VAL A 85 4.77 -8.56 -27.17
N ILE A 86 4.98 -7.81 -26.09
CA ILE A 86 3.96 -6.89 -25.57
C ILE A 86 3.67 -5.77 -26.58
N ALA A 87 4.69 -5.18 -27.18
CA ALA A 87 4.55 -4.11 -28.16
C ALA A 87 3.83 -4.59 -29.44
N THR A 88 4.17 -5.76 -29.96
CA THR A 88 3.48 -6.34 -31.12
C THR A 88 2.04 -6.72 -30.79
N SER A 89 1.79 -7.27 -29.59
CA SER A 89 0.44 -7.52 -29.09
C SER A 89 -0.39 -6.24 -28.96
N PHE A 90 0.24 -5.12 -28.58
CA PHE A 90 -0.42 -3.81 -28.48
C PHE A 90 -0.83 -3.28 -29.86
N LEU A 91 0.11 -3.30 -30.82
CA LEU A 91 -0.15 -2.90 -32.20
C LEU A 91 -1.25 -3.75 -32.82
N TRP A 92 -1.22 -5.07 -32.60
CA TRP A 92 -2.28 -5.97 -33.06
C TRP A 92 -3.64 -5.60 -32.47
N HIS A 93 -3.70 -5.26 -31.18
CA HIS A 93 -4.95 -4.86 -30.53
C HIS A 93 -5.53 -3.57 -31.10
N ILE A 94 -4.69 -2.59 -31.44
CA ILE A 94 -5.13 -1.36 -32.11
C ILE A 94 -5.74 -1.70 -33.47
N VAL A 95 -5.05 -2.51 -34.28
CA VAL A 95 -5.55 -2.92 -35.60
C VAL A 95 -6.92 -3.59 -35.48
N GLU A 96 -7.07 -4.54 -34.55
CA GLU A 96 -8.33 -5.24 -34.31
C GLU A 96 -9.46 -4.29 -33.88
N ILE A 97 -9.19 -3.33 -32.98
CA ILE A 97 -10.20 -2.33 -32.56
C ILE A 97 -10.60 -1.43 -33.74
N THR A 98 -9.65 -0.99 -34.57
CA THR A 98 -9.95 -0.16 -35.74
C THR A 98 -10.78 -0.90 -36.79
N GLN A 99 -10.53 -2.21 -36.96
CA GLN A 99 -11.31 -3.06 -37.86
C GLN A 99 -12.70 -3.38 -37.32
N LEU A 100 -12.86 -3.55 -36.00
CA LEU A 100 -14.19 -3.69 -35.38
C LEU A 100 -15.05 -2.44 -35.55
N THR A 101 -14.43 -1.27 -35.78
CA THR A 101 -15.13 0.01 -35.91
C THR A 101 -15.41 0.40 -37.37
N GLY A 102 -14.65 -0.14 -38.34
CA GLY A 102 -14.82 0.12 -39.78
C GLY A 102 -15.11 -1.16 -40.56
N ASP A 103 -16.32 -1.26 -41.11
CA ASP A 103 -16.89 -2.37 -41.89
C ASP A 103 -16.71 -3.81 -41.35
N PRO A 104 -17.81 -4.56 -41.06
CA PRO A 104 -17.75 -5.92 -40.49
C PRO A 104 -17.03 -6.97 -41.35
N SER A 105 -16.73 -6.66 -42.62
CA SER A 105 -16.08 -7.57 -43.55
C SER A 105 -14.61 -7.20 -43.73
N SER A 106 -13.74 -7.66 -42.82
CA SER A 106 -12.29 -7.57 -43.00
C SER A 106 -11.61 -8.94 -42.93
N ILE A 107 -10.45 -9.00 -43.58
CA ILE A 107 -9.71 -10.15 -44.18
C ILE A 107 -9.35 -11.31 -43.22
N ILE A 108 -9.67 -11.23 -41.93
CA ILE A 108 -9.12 -12.09 -40.87
C ILE A 108 -10.17 -13.04 -40.23
N GLY A 109 -11.44 -12.97 -40.67
CA GLY A 109 -12.50 -13.90 -40.28
C GLY A 109 -13.29 -13.46 -39.05
N ASP A 110 -14.50 -13.99 -38.94
CA ASP A 110 -15.49 -13.64 -37.91
C ASP A 110 -14.89 -13.79 -36.50
N GLY A 111 -15.09 -12.79 -35.64
CA GLY A 111 -14.35 -12.58 -34.37
C GLY A 111 -14.44 -13.71 -33.32
N ARG A 112 -15.14 -14.80 -33.64
CA ARG A 112 -15.25 -16.03 -32.86
C ARG A 112 -14.37 -17.19 -33.37
N THR A 113 -13.95 -17.20 -34.63
CA THR A 113 -13.22 -18.34 -35.26
C THR A 113 -12.05 -17.92 -36.16
N GLY A 114 -11.81 -16.62 -36.34
CA GLY A 114 -10.74 -16.07 -37.17
C GLY A 114 -9.32 -16.19 -36.57
N LEU A 115 -8.32 -15.80 -37.37
CA LEU A 115 -6.88 -15.84 -37.03
C LEU A 115 -6.56 -15.02 -35.75
N SER A 116 -7.37 -13.98 -35.49
CA SER A 116 -7.29 -13.14 -34.28
C SER A 116 -7.48 -13.92 -32.97
N ALA A 117 -8.39 -14.89 -32.93
CA ALA A 117 -8.63 -15.72 -31.75
C ALA A 117 -7.43 -16.63 -31.46
N TRP A 118 -6.83 -17.23 -32.49
CA TRP A 118 -5.64 -18.07 -32.36
C TRP A 118 -4.40 -17.29 -31.90
N ILE A 119 -4.21 -16.07 -32.42
CA ILE A 119 -3.14 -15.17 -31.95
C ILE A 119 -3.31 -14.87 -30.47
N LEU A 120 -4.55 -14.62 -30.02
CA LEU A 120 -4.84 -14.32 -28.62
C LEU A 120 -4.56 -15.50 -27.69
N VAL A 121 -4.96 -16.71 -28.08
CA VAL A 121 -4.64 -17.94 -27.34
C VAL A 121 -3.13 -18.17 -27.29
N GLY A 122 -2.43 -17.98 -28.41
CA GLY A 122 -0.97 -18.09 -28.49
C GLY A 122 -0.25 -17.11 -27.54
N LEU A 123 -0.70 -15.85 -27.50
CA LEU A 123 -0.16 -14.85 -26.57
C LEU A 123 -0.43 -15.21 -25.10
N LEU A 124 -1.62 -15.73 -24.78
CA LEU A 124 -1.93 -16.19 -23.42
C LEU A 124 -1.00 -17.35 -23.00
N ILE A 125 -0.78 -18.32 -23.87
CA ILE A 125 0.13 -19.45 -23.62
C ILE A 125 1.56 -18.95 -23.41
N PHE A 126 2.01 -17.98 -24.21
CA PHE A 126 3.32 -17.35 -24.04
C PHE A 126 3.47 -16.74 -22.64
N TYR A 127 2.52 -15.91 -22.20
CA TYR A 127 2.56 -15.29 -20.86
C TYR A 127 2.45 -16.31 -19.74
N LEU A 128 1.63 -17.36 -19.89
CA LEU A 128 1.53 -18.43 -18.91
C LEU A 128 2.86 -19.18 -18.77
N THR A 129 3.51 -19.48 -19.89
CA THR A 129 4.82 -20.14 -19.92
C THR A 129 5.89 -19.28 -19.27
N GLU A 130 5.91 -17.98 -19.57
CA GLU A 130 6.81 -17.01 -18.96
C GLU A 130 6.63 -16.92 -17.44
N MET A 131 5.39 -16.88 -16.97
CA MET A 131 5.06 -16.89 -15.54
C MET A 131 5.54 -18.17 -14.86
N LEU A 132 5.27 -19.34 -15.45
CA LEU A 132 5.70 -20.64 -14.90
C LEU A 132 7.21 -20.77 -14.86
N LEU A 133 7.92 -20.31 -15.90
CA LEU A 133 9.37 -20.27 -15.92
C LEU A 133 9.91 -19.37 -14.81
N LYS A 134 9.30 -18.19 -14.57
CA LYS A 134 9.74 -17.28 -13.49
C LYS A 134 9.56 -17.88 -12.11
N ILE A 135 8.42 -18.55 -11.87
CA ILE A 135 8.16 -19.27 -10.61
C ILE A 135 9.17 -20.40 -10.44
N ALA A 136 9.49 -21.14 -11.51
CA ALA A 136 10.50 -22.20 -11.49
C ALA A 136 11.93 -21.66 -11.24
N ALA A 137 12.29 -20.51 -11.83
CA ALA A 137 13.64 -19.95 -11.69
C ALA A 137 13.89 -19.33 -10.31
N PHE A 138 12.97 -18.50 -9.83
CA PHE A 138 13.13 -17.77 -8.56
C PHE A 138 12.59 -18.54 -7.36
N GLY A 139 11.68 -19.49 -7.58
CA GLY A 139 10.97 -20.18 -6.51
C GLY A 139 9.70 -19.42 -6.11
N VAL A 140 8.76 -20.14 -5.49
CA VAL A 140 7.44 -19.61 -5.14
C VAL A 140 7.53 -18.43 -4.17
N ALA A 141 8.38 -18.54 -3.14
CA ALA A 141 8.51 -17.52 -2.11
C ALA A 141 9.05 -16.18 -2.66
N ASP A 142 10.14 -16.23 -3.44
CA ASP A 142 10.76 -15.03 -4.00
C ASP A 142 9.92 -14.41 -5.12
N TYR A 143 9.24 -15.23 -5.92
CA TYR A 143 8.31 -14.75 -6.95
C TYR A 143 7.16 -13.93 -6.33
N PHE A 144 6.52 -14.46 -5.28
CA PHE A 144 5.48 -13.76 -4.53
C PHE A 144 6.02 -12.72 -3.55
N HIS A 145 7.33 -12.50 -3.45
CA HIS A 145 7.84 -11.34 -2.71
C HIS A 145 7.80 -10.07 -3.57
N GLN A 146 8.00 -10.21 -4.89
CA GLN A 146 8.02 -9.08 -5.82
C GLN A 146 6.61 -8.63 -6.23
N GLY A 147 6.27 -7.37 -5.95
CA GLY A 147 4.91 -6.82 -6.17
C GLY A 147 4.42 -6.90 -7.62
N TRP A 148 5.30 -6.67 -8.60
CA TRP A 148 4.94 -6.73 -10.02
C TRP A 148 4.71 -8.14 -10.53
N ASN A 149 5.40 -9.12 -9.97
CA ASN A 149 5.15 -10.53 -10.26
C ASN A 149 3.78 -10.97 -9.69
N LYS A 150 3.36 -10.44 -8.53
CA LYS A 150 1.99 -10.65 -8.02
C LYS A 150 0.94 -10.09 -8.97
N PHE A 151 1.14 -8.86 -9.42
CA PHE A 151 0.22 -8.22 -10.36
C PHE A 151 0.10 -9.04 -11.66
N ASP A 152 1.25 -9.47 -12.20
CA ASP A 152 1.29 -10.32 -13.38
C ASP A 152 0.53 -11.64 -13.19
N PHE A 153 0.79 -12.34 -12.09
CA PHE A 153 0.09 -13.56 -11.73
C PHE A 153 -1.43 -13.36 -11.68
N VAL A 154 -1.91 -12.30 -11.02
CA VAL A 154 -3.34 -11.98 -10.94
C VAL A 154 -3.93 -11.72 -12.32
N VAL A 155 -3.25 -10.97 -13.18
CA VAL A 155 -3.73 -10.65 -14.53
C VAL A 155 -3.79 -11.91 -15.41
N ILE A 156 -2.78 -12.78 -15.36
CA ILE A 156 -2.75 -14.03 -16.13
C ILE A 156 -3.86 -14.97 -15.65
N VAL A 157 -3.97 -15.20 -14.34
CA VAL A 157 -4.99 -16.08 -13.75
C VAL A 157 -6.39 -15.56 -14.04
N ALA A 158 -6.65 -14.27 -13.82
CA ALA A 158 -7.93 -13.66 -14.13
C ALA A 158 -8.29 -13.89 -15.60
N ALA A 159 -7.34 -13.70 -16.51
CA ALA A 159 -7.63 -13.85 -17.92
C ALA A 159 -7.85 -15.31 -18.36
N VAL A 160 -7.22 -16.30 -17.70
CA VAL A 160 -7.54 -17.73 -17.90
C VAL A 160 -8.95 -18.03 -17.40
N VAL A 161 -9.29 -17.57 -16.19
CA VAL A 161 -10.60 -17.82 -15.56
C VAL A 161 -11.74 -17.15 -16.33
N PHE A 162 -11.61 -15.85 -16.65
CA PHE A 162 -12.63 -15.15 -17.43
C PHE A 162 -12.69 -15.64 -18.87
N GLY A 163 -11.56 -16.08 -19.44
CA GLY A 163 -11.53 -16.72 -20.76
C GLY A 163 -12.29 -18.04 -20.78
N SER A 164 -12.09 -18.91 -19.78
CA SER A 164 -12.78 -20.20 -19.69
C SER A 164 -14.27 -20.04 -19.38
N ILE A 165 -14.63 -19.12 -18.48
CA ILE A 165 -16.03 -18.80 -18.17
C ILE A 165 -16.74 -18.24 -19.40
N GLY A 166 -16.09 -17.34 -20.15
CA GLY A 166 -16.65 -16.78 -21.38
C GLY A 166 -16.88 -17.83 -22.46
N ALA A 167 -15.98 -18.81 -22.59
CA ALA A 167 -16.15 -19.95 -23.49
C ALA A 167 -17.27 -20.92 -23.05
N PHE A 168 -17.56 -21.00 -21.75
CA PHE A 168 -18.59 -21.90 -21.21
C PHE A 168 -19.99 -21.27 -21.23
N LEU A 169 -20.12 -19.95 -21.06
CA LEU A 169 -21.40 -19.26 -20.87
C LEU A 169 -21.94 -18.54 -22.12
N ASP A 170 -21.25 -18.59 -23.27
CA ASP A 170 -21.57 -17.83 -24.50
C ASP A 170 -21.84 -16.32 -24.24
N ALA A 171 -21.35 -15.80 -23.12
CA ALA A 171 -21.65 -14.46 -22.64
C ALA A 171 -20.79 -13.43 -23.38
N ASN A 172 -21.41 -12.29 -23.73
CA ASN A 172 -20.83 -11.19 -24.52
C ASN A 172 -19.30 -11.00 -24.38
N LEU A 173 -18.63 -11.16 -25.52
CA LEU A 173 -17.18 -11.07 -25.78
C LEU A 173 -16.51 -9.79 -25.21
N LEU A 174 -17.29 -8.74 -24.95
CA LEU A 174 -16.83 -7.45 -24.39
C LEU A 174 -16.16 -7.57 -23.01
N ARG A 175 -16.52 -8.56 -22.18
CA ARG A 175 -15.89 -8.75 -20.86
C ARG A 175 -14.48 -9.36 -20.94
N ILE A 176 -14.18 -10.15 -21.97
CA ILE A 176 -12.85 -10.74 -22.20
C ILE A 176 -11.86 -9.66 -22.70
N LEU A 177 -12.37 -8.68 -23.46
CA LEU A 177 -11.58 -7.55 -23.99
C LEU A 177 -11.00 -6.63 -22.91
N ILE A 178 -11.70 -6.42 -21.78
CA ILE A 178 -11.23 -5.53 -20.71
C ILE A 178 -9.98 -6.10 -20.00
N PHE A 179 -9.99 -7.41 -19.68
CA PHE A 179 -8.84 -8.07 -19.05
C PHE A 179 -7.65 -8.22 -20.01
N ARG A 180 -7.91 -8.24 -21.33
CA ARG A 180 -6.86 -8.22 -22.36
C ARG A 180 -6.03 -6.93 -22.28
N SER A 181 -6.67 -5.78 -22.13
CA SER A 181 -5.98 -4.49 -22.08
C SER A 181 -5.18 -4.30 -20.78
N LEU A 182 -5.56 -4.94 -19.67
CA LEU A 182 -4.81 -4.90 -18.41
C LEU A 182 -3.39 -5.48 -18.55
N ARG A 183 -3.16 -6.45 -19.45
CA ARG A 183 -1.82 -6.98 -19.71
C ARG A 183 -0.88 -5.94 -20.32
N LEU A 184 -1.43 -4.96 -21.05
CA LEU A 184 -0.66 -3.84 -21.60
C LEU A 184 -0.09 -2.95 -20.51
N LEU A 185 -0.61 -3.02 -19.28
CA LEU A 185 -0.01 -2.34 -18.13
C LEU A 185 1.41 -2.86 -17.83
N LYS A 186 1.80 -4.05 -18.32
CA LYS A 186 3.19 -4.50 -18.33
C LYS A 186 4.11 -3.55 -19.11
N LEU A 187 3.61 -2.86 -20.13
CA LEU A 187 4.41 -1.89 -20.90
C LEU A 187 4.87 -0.72 -20.01
N PHE A 188 4.09 -0.33 -19.00
CA PHE A 188 4.53 0.68 -18.04
C PHE A 188 5.70 0.22 -17.17
N GLN A 189 6.03 -1.08 -17.15
CA GLN A 189 7.20 -1.60 -16.44
C GLN A 189 8.51 -1.40 -17.22
N LEU A 190 8.47 -1.03 -18.51
CA LEU A 190 9.67 -0.77 -19.33
C LEU A 190 10.53 0.36 -18.77
N LYS A 191 9.89 1.44 -18.36
CA LYS A 191 10.59 2.63 -17.87
C LYS A 191 10.54 2.61 -16.35
N LYS A 192 11.72 2.56 -15.72
CA LYS A 192 11.87 2.69 -14.26
C LYS A 192 11.11 3.89 -13.68
N SER A 193 10.99 4.98 -14.44
CA SER A 193 10.20 6.16 -14.05
C SER A 193 8.71 5.86 -13.81
N TYR A 194 8.07 5.02 -14.63
CA TYR A 194 6.66 4.68 -14.46
C TYR A 194 6.46 3.67 -13.33
N HIS A 195 7.39 2.72 -13.18
CA HIS A 195 7.45 1.82 -12.04
C HIS A 195 7.47 2.60 -10.71
N ASP A 196 8.32 3.62 -10.62
CA ASP A 196 8.42 4.48 -9.44
C ASP A 196 7.11 5.22 -9.14
N VAL A 197 6.44 5.74 -10.18
CA VAL A 197 5.18 6.49 -10.08
C VAL A 197 4.04 5.59 -9.62
N LEU A 198 3.83 4.45 -10.30
CA LEU A 198 2.80 3.47 -9.95
C LEU A 198 3.04 2.87 -8.57
N GLY A 199 4.29 2.60 -8.22
CA GLY A 199 4.67 2.20 -6.86
C GLY A 199 4.26 3.23 -5.81
N THR A 200 4.34 4.52 -6.11
CA THR A 200 3.78 5.57 -5.23
C THR A 200 2.29 5.51 -5.12
N VAL A 201 1.58 5.35 -6.23
CA VAL A 201 0.13 5.28 -6.24
C VAL A 201 -0.34 4.13 -5.35
N PHE A 202 0.27 2.94 -5.46
CA PHE A 202 -0.07 1.81 -4.60
C PHE A 202 0.27 2.03 -3.13
N ILE A 203 1.38 2.70 -2.81
CA ILE A 203 1.72 3.05 -1.43
C ILE A 203 0.71 4.06 -0.84
N LEU A 204 0.20 4.96 -1.66
CA LEU A 204 -0.80 5.95 -1.27
C LEU A 204 -2.24 5.41 -1.32
N MET A 205 -2.49 4.31 -2.02
CA MET A 205 -3.82 3.72 -2.22
C MET A 205 -4.57 3.46 -0.91
N PRO A 206 -3.96 2.94 0.18
CA PRO A 206 -4.66 2.79 1.46
C PRO A 206 -5.13 4.12 2.03
N ARG A 207 -4.37 5.21 1.82
CA ARG A 207 -4.74 6.55 2.27
C ARG A 207 -5.92 7.09 1.46
N PHE A 208 -5.91 6.89 0.14
CA PHE A 208 -7.05 7.20 -0.72
C PHE A 208 -8.29 6.42 -0.31
N ALA A 209 -8.14 5.14 0.04
CA ALA A 209 -9.26 4.31 0.49
C ALA A 209 -9.88 4.84 1.78
N SER A 210 -9.07 5.21 2.79
CA SER A 210 -9.57 5.80 4.04
C SER A 210 -10.38 7.07 3.80
N VAL A 211 -9.93 7.92 2.89
CA VAL A 211 -10.65 9.15 2.54
C VAL A 211 -11.90 8.87 1.70
N GLY A 212 -11.82 7.92 0.76
CA GLY A 212 -12.96 7.45 -0.02
C GLY A 212 -14.09 6.91 0.86
N VAL A 213 -13.75 6.24 1.97
CA VAL A 213 -14.75 5.78 2.96
C VAL A 213 -15.52 6.95 3.57
N VAL A 214 -14.85 8.05 3.92
CA VAL A 214 -15.52 9.26 4.43
C VAL A 214 -16.49 9.82 3.39
N LEU A 215 -16.09 9.88 2.12
CA LEU A 215 -16.96 10.34 1.03
C LEU A 215 -18.19 9.43 0.86
N VAL A 216 -18.00 8.10 0.91
CA VAL A 216 -19.09 7.12 0.84
C VAL A 216 -20.07 7.26 2.01
N ILE A 217 -19.58 7.60 3.21
CA ILE A 217 -20.44 7.87 4.37
C ILE A 217 -21.28 9.14 4.16
N VAL A 218 -20.68 10.21 3.63
CA VAL A 218 -21.44 11.43 3.28
C VAL A 218 -22.52 11.11 2.25
N TYR A 219 -22.17 10.34 1.22
CA TYR A 219 -23.14 9.91 0.21
C TYR A 219 -24.26 9.06 0.80
N TYR A 220 -23.96 8.20 1.77
CA TYR A 220 -24.96 7.36 2.43
C TYR A 220 -26.06 8.21 3.09
N PHE A 221 -25.69 9.22 3.88
CA PHE A 221 -26.67 10.10 4.53
C PHE A 221 -27.49 10.89 3.52
N PHE A 222 -26.85 11.51 2.54
CA PHE A 222 -27.55 12.29 1.51
C PHE A 222 -28.41 11.42 0.59
N ALA A 223 -28.02 10.17 0.33
CA ALA A 223 -28.81 9.24 -0.46
C ALA A 223 -30.08 8.85 0.28
N ILE A 224 -30.02 8.55 1.58
CA ILE A 224 -31.22 8.23 2.38
C ILE A 224 -32.18 9.42 2.43
N ILE A 225 -31.66 10.62 2.72
CA ILE A 225 -32.48 11.84 2.73
C ILE A 225 -33.09 12.07 1.33
N GLY A 226 -32.29 11.90 0.28
CA GLY A 226 -32.76 12.06 -1.10
C GLY A 226 -33.84 11.05 -1.47
N ILE A 227 -33.72 9.79 -1.05
CA ILE A 227 -34.74 8.76 -1.29
C ILE A 227 -36.02 9.12 -0.55
N GLU A 228 -35.94 9.46 0.74
CA GLU A 228 -37.12 9.74 1.55
C GLU A 228 -37.90 10.97 1.02
N VAL A 229 -37.17 11.99 0.54
CA VAL A 229 -37.77 13.23 0.05
C VAL A 229 -38.20 13.15 -1.40
N PHE A 230 -37.39 12.50 -2.27
CA PHE A 230 -37.55 12.59 -3.72
C PHE A 230 -37.99 11.30 -4.43
N SER A 231 -38.07 10.16 -3.75
CA SER A 231 -38.38 8.86 -4.40
C SER A 231 -39.76 8.77 -5.03
N GLN A 232 -40.70 9.61 -4.59
CA GLN A 232 -42.09 9.58 -5.07
C GLN A 232 -42.29 10.32 -6.40
N TYR A 233 -41.32 11.15 -6.81
CA TYR A 233 -41.45 11.98 -8.00
C TYR A 233 -40.84 11.31 -9.22
N VAL A 234 -41.61 11.24 -10.31
CA VAL A 234 -41.17 10.71 -11.60
C VAL A 234 -40.57 11.87 -12.41
N MET A 235 -39.30 11.72 -12.79
CA MET A 235 -38.54 12.76 -13.51
C MET A 235 -38.65 12.66 -15.05
N GLU A 236 -39.28 11.61 -15.57
CA GLU A 236 -39.52 11.42 -17.00
C GLU A 236 -40.54 12.44 -17.52
N ASP A 237 -40.18 13.20 -18.58
CA ASP A 237 -41.03 14.25 -19.18
C ASP A 237 -41.61 15.25 -18.15
N CYS A 238 -40.84 15.51 -17.09
CA CYS A 238 -41.22 16.44 -16.02
C CYS A 238 -41.09 17.90 -16.45
N CYS A 239 -41.37 18.79 -15.49
CA CYS A 239 -40.81 20.14 -15.51
C CYS A 239 -41.29 20.99 -16.70
N LYS A 240 -42.54 20.78 -17.13
CA LYS A 240 -43.17 21.49 -18.26
C LYS A 240 -43.21 23.00 -18.04
N ASN A 241 -42.98 23.77 -19.10
CA ASN A 241 -42.89 25.23 -19.09
C ASN A 241 -41.72 25.81 -18.26
N THR A 242 -40.67 25.02 -18.01
CA THR A 242 -39.46 25.50 -17.33
C THR A 242 -38.26 25.51 -18.27
N THR A 243 -37.20 26.23 -17.91
CA THR A 243 -35.95 26.27 -18.66
C THR A 243 -35.23 24.91 -18.74
N VAL A 244 -35.59 23.96 -17.86
CA VAL A 244 -34.95 22.64 -17.77
C VAL A 244 -35.73 21.51 -18.44
N GLU A 245 -36.94 21.77 -18.95
CA GLU A 245 -37.82 20.77 -19.60
C GLU A 245 -37.07 19.94 -20.66
N LEU A 246 -36.27 20.62 -21.48
CA LEU A 246 -35.48 20.04 -22.58
C LEU A 246 -34.55 18.90 -22.15
N TYR A 247 -34.07 18.93 -20.90
CA TYR A 247 -33.09 17.98 -20.38
C TYR A 247 -33.72 16.72 -19.77
N PHE A 248 -35.01 16.78 -19.43
CA PHE A 248 -35.80 15.71 -18.83
C PHE A 248 -36.76 15.01 -19.82
N ALA A 249 -36.79 15.47 -21.07
CA ALA A 249 -37.58 14.84 -22.13
C ALA A 249 -37.11 13.40 -22.43
N THR A 250 -38.05 12.48 -22.60
CA THR A 250 -37.81 11.10 -23.04
C THR A 250 -37.73 10.98 -24.56
N ASN A 251 -38.40 11.90 -25.27
CA ASN A 251 -38.35 11.98 -26.73
C ASN A 251 -37.03 12.61 -27.20
N THR A 252 -36.21 11.82 -27.90
CA THR A 252 -34.89 12.22 -28.43
C THR A 252 -34.95 13.31 -29.50
N SER A 253 -36.12 13.55 -30.08
CA SER A 253 -36.38 14.65 -31.02
C SER A 253 -36.53 16.01 -30.33
N SER A 254 -36.72 16.02 -29.01
CA SER A 254 -36.95 17.25 -28.23
C SER A 254 -35.66 17.91 -27.76
N GLY A 255 -34.61 17.16 -27.41
CA GLY A 255 -33.36 17.70 -26.82
C GLY A 255 -32.35 16.61 -26.40
N PRO A 256 -31.23 16.95 -25.72
CA PRO A 256 -30.21 16.00 -25.26
C PRO A 256 -30.67 15.13 -24.05
N GLY A 257 -31.99 14.89 -23.94
CA GLY A 257 -32.67 14.40 -22.75
C GLY A 257 -32.19 13.04 -22.25
N TYR A 258 -31.67 13.03 -21.03
CA TYR A 258 -31.25 11.85 -20.25
C TYR A 258 -31.21 12.11 -18.73
N PHE A 259 -31.49 13.34 -18.27
CA PHE A 259 -31.35 13.70 -16.85
C PHE A 259 -32.39 13.05 -15.94
N TYR A 260 -33.50 12.53 -16.49
CA TYR A 260 -34.48 11.75 -15.75
C TYR A 260 -33.89 10.45 -15.15
N LEU A 261 -32.78 9.94 -15.69
CA LEU A 261 -32.03 8.80 -15.13
C LEU A 261 -31.30 9.13 -13.82
N MET A 262 -31.03 10.42 -13.57
CA MET A 262 -30.39 10.91 -12.34
C MET A 262 -31.45 11.13 -11.25
N ASN A 263 -31.95 10.01 -10.71
CA ASN A 263 -33.04 9.99 -9.74
C ASN A 263 -32.66 9.37 -8.39
N PHE A 264 -33.54 9.57 -7.40
CA PHE A 264 -33.41 9.05 -6.03
C PHE A 264 -34.41 7.92 -5.72
N HIS A 265 -34.81 7.10 -6.70
CA HIS A 265 -35.72 5.97 -6.43
C HIS A 265 -35.06 4.85 -5.62
N ASN A 266 -33.78 4.58 -5.90
CA ASN A 266 -33.01 3.50 -5.29
C ASN A 266 -31.65 4.01 -4.81
N MET A 267 -31.04 3.28 -3.88
CA MET A 267 -29.71 3.61 -3.35
C MET A 267 -28.64 3.70 -4.45
N ALA A 268 -28.64 2.78 -5.41
CA ALA A 268 -27.67 2.79 -6.50
C ALA A 268 -27.81 4.04 -7.39
N ASN A 269 -29.03 4.39 -7.80
CA ASN A 269 -29.29 5.59 -8.61
C ASN A 269 -28.97 6.87 -7.85
N SER A 270 -29.28 6.89 -6.55
CA SER A 270 -28.92 8.01 -5.66
C SER A 270 -27.41 8.22 -5.61
N TYR A 271 -26.61 7.15 -5.50
CA TYR A 271 -25.15 7.23 -5.52
C TYR A 271 -24.60 7.77 -6.84
N VAL A 272 -25.15 7.33 -7.97
CA VAL A 272 -24.75 7.83 -9.30
C VAL A 272 -25.12 9.31 -9.44
N THR A 273 -26.31 9.71 -9.00
CA THR A 273 -26.79 11.10 -9.02
C THR A 273 -25.92 12.00 -8.13
N LEU A 274 -25.64 11.58 -6.89
CA LEU A 274 -24.75 12.31 -5.97
C LEU A 274 -23.32 12.39 -6.52
N PHE A 275 -22.83 11.35 -7.20
CA PHE A 275 -21.55 11.39 -7.89
C PHE A 275 -21.51 12.40 -9.02
N ALA A 276 -22.57 12.48 -9.85
CA ALA A 276 -22.69 13.50 -10.88
C ALA A 276 -22.74 14.91 -10.29
N LEU A 277 -23.47 15.11 -9.19
CA LEU A 277 -23.55 16.38 -8.46
C LEU A 277 -22.19 16.78 -7.85
N MET A 278 -21.40 15.83 -7.33
CA MET A 278 -20.05 16.09 -6.81
C MET A 278 -19.10 16.59 -7.90
N ALA A 279 -19.28 16.19 -9.16
CA ALA A 279 -18.44 16.67 -10.26
C ALA A 279 -18.69 18.16 -10.60
N VAL A 280 -19.69 18.80 -10.00
CA VAL A 280 -20.04 20.23 -10.14
C VAL A 280 -20.45 20.66 -11.57
N ASN A 281 -20.48 19.74 -12.53
CA ASN A 281 -20.91 20.04 -13.89
C ASN A 281 -22.43 19.85 -14.04
N ASN A 282 -23.14 20.82 -14.61
CA ASN A 282 -24.58 20.78 -14.88
C ASN A 282 -25.47 20.42 -13.66
N TRP A 283 -24.96 20.60 -12.44
CA TRP A 283 -25.67 20.23 -11.21
C TRP A 283 -26.95 21.03 -10.97
N PHE A 284 -26.98 22.29 -11.43
CA PHE A 284 -28.15 23.16 -11.33
C PHE A 284 -29.34 22.64 -12.15
N ILE A 285 -29.12 21.89 -13.24
CA ILE A 285 -30.19 21.29 -14.04
C ILE A 285 -30.97 20.26 -13.20
N ILE A 286 -30.25 19.43 -12.45
CA ILE A 286 -30.85 18.43 -11.55
C ILE A 286 -31.59 19.14 -10.40
N MET A 287 -30.96 20.16 -9.81
CA MET A 287 -31.55 20.95 -8.73
C MET A 287 -32.85 21.64 -9.17
N ASP A 288 -32.83 22.34 -10.30
CA ASP A 288 -34.01 23.07 -10.82
C ASP A 288 -35.09 22.11 -11.30
N GLY A 289 -34.74 20.94 -11.83
CA GLY A 289 -35.70 19.89 -12.15
C GLY A 289 -36.46 19.42 -10.91
N TYR A 290 -35.76 19.13 -9.81
CA TYR A 290 -36.40 18.75 -8.55
C TYR A 290 -37.17 19.91 -7.91
N ALA A 291 -36.69 21.16 -8.02
CA ALA A 291 -37.41 22.32 -7.52
C ALA A 291 -38.73 22.57 -8.26
N ALA A 292 -38.75 22.33 -9.58
CA ALA A 292 -39.93 22.49 -10.41
C ALA A 292 -41.05 21.48 -10.08
N VAL A 293 -40.69 20.28 -9.63
CA VAL A 293 -41.66 19.20 -9.34
C VAL A 293 -42.08 19.16 -7.87
N THR A 294 -41.19 19.59 -6.96
CA THR A 294 -41.41 19.46 -5.51
C THR A 294 -41.75 20.79 -4.85
N SER A 295 -40.72 21.59 -4.58
CA SER A 295 -40.79 22.92 -3.98
C SER A 295 -39.43 23.60 -4.13
N GLU A 296 -39.42 24.92 -4.13
CA GLU A 296 -38.22 25.75 -4.09
C GLU A 296 -37.28 25.42 -2.91
N PHE A 297 -37.82 24.91 -1.80
CA PHE A 297 -37.01 24.47 -0.65
C PHE A 297 -36.10 23.28 -0.95
N SER A 298 -36.40 22.46 -1.98
CA SER A 298 -35.52 21.37 -2.41
C SER A 298 -34.14 21.86 -2.84
N ARG A 299 -34.03 23.12 -3.30
CA ARG A 299 -32.74 23.76 -3.63
C ARG A 299 -31.78 23.75 -2.44
N LEU A 300 -32.28 23.84 -1.20
CA LEU A 300 -31.45 23.77 0.01
C LEU A 300 -30.73 22.43 0.17
N PHE A 301 -31.38 21.32 -0.21
CA PHE A 301 -30.76 20.00 -0.20
C PHE A 301 -29.52 19.99 -1.12
N PHE A 302 -29.68 20.41 -2.37
CA PHE A 302 -28.58 20.41 -3.35
C PHE A 302 -27.48 21.41 -2.99
N MET A 303 -27.83 22.60 -2.50
CA MET A 303 -26.86 23.60 -2.03
C MET A 303 -26.07 23.11 -0.80
N SER A 304 -26.74 22.45 0.16
CA SER A 304 -26.07 21.88 1.33
C SER A 304 -25.14 20.72 0.96
N PHE A 305 -25.57 19.86 0.04
CA PHE A 305 -24.73 18.79 -0.50
C PHE A 305 -23.49 19.35 -1.20
N TYR A 306 -23.67 20.37 -2.04
CA TYR A 306 -22.56 21.04 -2.73
C TYR A 306 -21.53 21.61 -1.74
N LEU A 307 -21.99 22.35 -0.72
CA LEU A 307 -21.10 22.95 0.28
C LEU A 307 -20.32 21.88 1.05
N ILE A 308 -21.00 20.85 1.55
CA ILE A 308 -20.36 19.79 2.33
C ILE A 308 -19.38 18.99 1.46
N THR A 309 -19.77 18.59 0.26
CA THR A 309 -18.90 17.82 -0.64
C THR A 309 -17.71 18.63 -1.13
N MET A 310 -17.86 19.94 -1.36
CA MET A 310 -16.75 20.81 -1.70
C MET A 310 -15.72 20.87 -0.56
N ILE A 311 -16.16 21.04 0.69
CA ILE A 311 -15.26 21.04 1.86
C ILE A 311 -14.56 19.69 1.99
N VAL A 312 -15.31 18.59 1.93
CA VAL A 312 -14.75 17.23 2.03
C VAL A 312 -13.72 17.01 0.94
N LEU A 313 -14.04 17.32 -0.32
CA LEU A 313 -13.13 17.16 -1.46
C LEU A 313 -11.86 18.00 -1.31
N GLN A 314 -11.95 19.23 -0.79
CA GLN A 314 -10.76 20.04 -0.51
C GLN A 314 -9.86 19.43 0.56
N ILE A 315 -10.45 18.89 1.64
CA ILE A 315 -9.71 18.16 2.67
C ILE A 315 -9.03 16.92 2.08
N VAL A 316 -9.74 16.17 1.22
CA VAL A 316 -9.18 15.01 0.50
C VAL A 316 -7.96 15.43 -0.32
N VAL A 317 -8.12 16.45 -1.16
CA VAL A 317 -7.07 16.92 -2.06
C VAL A 317 -5.86 17.41 -1.27
N ALA A 318 -6.06 18.19 -0.21
CA ALA A 318 -4.98 18.68 0.64
C ALA A 318 -4.17 17.52 1.27
N PHE A 319 -4.86 16.54 1.87
CA PHE A 319 -4.21 15.39 2.48
C PHE A 319 -3.44 14.53 1.46
N VAL A 320 -3.98 14.38 0.25
CA VAL A 320 -3.33 13.65 -0.85
C VAL A 320 -2.08 14.39 -1.32
N LEU A 321 -2.16 15.70 -1.51
CA LEU A 321 -1.03 16.53 -1.91
C LEU A 321 0.09 16.48 -0.88
N GLU A 322 -0.23 16.60 0.41
CA GLU A 322 0.75 16.47 1.50
C GLU A 322 1.45 15.10 1.45
N ALA A 323 0.70 14.01 1.29
CA ALA A 323 1.26 12.67 1.19
C ALA A 323 2.15 12.48 -0.06
N PHE A 324 1.79 13.11 -1.17
CA PHE A 324 2.56 13.06 -2.41
C PHE A 324 3.84 13.89 -2.33
N ILE A 325 3.75 15.12 -1.80
CA ILE A 325 4.89 16.01 -1.53
C ILE A 325 5.88 15.33 -0.57
N PHE A 326 5.38 14.77 0.53
CA PHE A 326 6.20 14.00 1.48
C PHE A 326 7.00 12.90 0.78
N ARG A 327 6.37 12.16 -0.14
CA ARG A 327 7.07 11.08 -0.87
C ARG A 327 8.07 11.60 -1.89
N ILE A 328 7.77 12.72 -2.56
CA ILE A 328 8.73 13.36 -3.47
C ILE A 328 9.95 13.83 -2.69
N GLN A 329 9.75 14.56 -1.60
CA GLN A 329 10.83 15.04 -0.73
C GLN A 329 11.67 13.87 -0.18
N TYR A 330 11.00 12.81 0.27
CA TYR A 330 11.66 11.58 0.71
C TYR A 330 12.56 10.99 -0.40
N LYS A 331 12.04 10.88 -1.63
CA LYS A 331 12.81 10.34 -2.77
C LYS A 331 14.02 11.22 -3.09
N MET A 332 13.89 12.55 -2.97
CA MET A 332 14.99 13.48 -3.17
C MET A 332 16.07 13.36 -2.09
N LYS A 333 15.69 13.31 -0.80
CA LYS A 333 16.64 13.28 0.33
C LYS A 333 17.41 11.96 0.46
N ILE A 334 16.84 10.84 0.00
CA ILE A 334 17.45 9.50 0.13
C ILE A 334 18.20 9.02 -1.13
N GLY A 335 18.05 9.70 -2.26
CA GLY A 335 18.80 9.40 -3.48
C GLY A 335 18.55 7.99 -4.06
N LYS A 336 19.25 7.68 -5.17
CA LYS A 336 19.14 6.41 -5.91
C LYS A 336 19.69 5.18 -5.16
N GLU A 337 20.40 5.36 -4.04
CA GLU A 337 21.10 4.26 -3.33
C GLU A 337 20.17 3.32 -2.58
N SER A 338 18.99 3.80 -2.15
CA SER A 338 17.94 2.96 -1.58
C SER A 338 17.00 2.46 -2.69
N LYS A 339 17.47 1.55 -3.55
CA LYS A 339 16.57 0.84 -4.47
C LYS A 339 15.52 0.06 -3.67
N GLU A 340 14.32 0.62 -3.60
CA GLU A 340 13.03 -0.07 -3.71
C GLU A 340 12.67 -1.20 -2.75
N ASP A 341 13.31 -1.30 -1.59
CA ASP A 341 12.76 -2.12 -0.51
C ASP A 341 12.04 -1.24 0.51
N ASN A 342 10.72 -1.41 0.58
CA ASN A 342 9.89 -0.96 1.71
C ASN A 342 10.25 -1.70 3.03
N LEU A 343 11.29 -2.52 3.00
CA LEU A 343 11.74 -3.37 4.08
C LEU A 343 13.08 -2.84 4.63
N VAL A 344 13.18 -2.77 5.95
CA VAL A 344 14.46 -2.67 6.65
C VAL A 344 14.95 -4.10 6.89
N ARG A 345 16.20 -4.36 6.50
CA ARG A 345 16.85 -5.66 6.64
C ARG A 345 17.99 -5.49 7.64
N VAL A 346 17.99 -6.30 8.69
CA VAL A 346 19.07 -6.36 9.67
C VAL A 346 19.59 -7.79 9.68
N GLU A 347 20.89 -7.97 9.50
CA GLU A 347 21.52 -9.28 9.55
C GLU A 347 22.22 -9.46 10.89
N THR A 348 22.03 -10.62 11.50
CA THR A 348 22.62 -10.95 12.81
C THR A 348 23.04 -12.40 12.81
N THR A 349 24.25 -12.66 13.29
CA THR A 349 24.81 -14.01 13.36
C THR A 349 24.52 -14.64 14.71
N MET A 350 24.36 -15.95 14.71
CA MET A 350 24.14 -16.72 15.93
C MET A 350 25.02 -17.97 15.93
N SER A 351 25.76 -18.20 17.01
CA SER A 351 26.57 -19.41 17.18
C SER A 351 25.70 -20.60 17.62
N ARG A 352 26.26 -21.81 17.52
CA ARG A 352 25.56 -23.04 17.94
C ARG A 352 25.30 -23.09 19.45
N ALA A 353 26.19 -22.49 20.25
CA ALA A 353 26.01 -22.37 21.70
C ALA A 353 24.86 -21.42 22.07
N GLU A 354 24.75 -20.28 21.37
CA GLU A 354 23.64 -19.34 21.54
C GLU A 354 22.27 -19.94 21.15
N LEU A 355 22.26 -20.80 20.12
CA LEU A 355 21.06 -21.58 19.77
C LEU A 355 20.63 -22.52 20.89
N GLN A 356 21.59 -23.19 21.51
CA GLN A 356 21.32 -24.11 22.60
C GLN A 356 20.79 -23.35 23.82
N PHE A 357 21.35 -22.18 24.13
CA PHE A 357 20.82 -21.27 25.15
C PHE A 357 19.36 -20.88 24.90
N CYS A 358 18.98 -20.66 23.65
CA CYS A 358 17.59 -20.34 23.28
C CYS A 358 16.63 -21.54 23.38
N SER A 359 17.13 -22.77 23.29
CA SER A 359 16.31 -24.00 23.40
C SER A 359 16.04 -24.46 24.83
N VAL A 360 16.94 -24.15 25.77
CA VAL A 360 16.80 -24.55 27.17
C VAL A 360 15.81 -23.61 27.87
N PRO A 361 14.76 -24.10 28.56
CA PRO A 361 13.84 -23.26 29.34
C PRO A 361 14.60 -22.40 30.36
N PRO A 362 14.14 -21.19 30.70
CA PRO A 362 14.86 -20.36 31.65
C PRO A 362 14.76 -21.02 33.03
N GLU A 363 15.89 -21.46 33.58
CA GLU A 363 15.98 -21.71 35.01
C GLU A 363 15.79 -20.37 35.72
N LEU A 364 14.98 -20.37 36.78
CA LEU A 364 14.60 -19.18 37.53
C LEU A 364 15.78 -18.70 38.42
N SER A 365 16.92 -18.35 37.80
CA SER A 365 18.02 -17.70 38.49
C SER A 365 17.56 -16.32 38.98
N ARG A 366 17.67 -16.07 40.29
CA ARG A 366 17.32 -14.79 40.93
C ARG A 366 18.23 -13.63 40.49
N ASN A 367 19.39 -13.91 39.90
CA ASN A 367 20.34 -12.89 39.47
C ASN A 367 20.53 -12.93 37.94
N PRO A 368 20.30 -11.81 37.23
CA PRO A 368 20.60 -11.72 35.81
C PRO A 368 22.12 -11.75 35.62
N GLN A 369 22.64 -12.80 35.01
CA GLN A 369 24.02 -12.83 34.55
C GLN A 369 24.10 -12.19 33.16
N PRO A 370 25.19 -11.47 32.84
CA PRO A 370 25.39 -10.89 31.53
C PRO A 370 25.40 -11.97 30.45
N LEU A 371 24.80 -11.65 29.31
CA LEU A 371 24.88 -12.48 28.12
C LEU A 371 26.31 -12.50 27.59
N VAL A 372 26.95 -13.67 27.62
CA VAL A 372 28.30 -13.87 27.08
C VAL A 372 28.18 -14.27 25.61
N TYR A 373 28.68 -13.41 24.72
CA TYR A 373 28.76 -13.72 23.30
C TYR A 373 29.96 -14.61 23.00
N ASP A 374 29.77 -15.55 22.08
CA ASP A 374 30.83 -16.42 21.58
C ASP A 374 31.75 -15.62 20.63
N VAL A 375 32.96 -15.30 21.09
CA VAL A 375 33.96 -14.51 20.36
C VAL A 375 34.71 -15.36 19.33
N ASP A 376 34.63 -16.69 19.40
CA ASP A 376 35.43 -17.57 18.55
C ASP A 376 35.04 -17.41 17.08
N SER A 377 36.02 -17.16 16.22
CA SER A 377 35.84 -16.97 14.77
C SER A 377 35.72 -18.31 14.02
N SER A 378 36.08 -19.41 14.70
CA SER A 378 36.13 -20.78 14.18
C SER A 378 34.80 -21.54 14.30
N SER A 379 33.85 -21.07 15.12
CA SER A 379 32.56 -21.72 15.31
C SER A 379 31.63 -21.50 14.11
N GLN A 380 30.87 -22.54 13.71
CA GLN A 380 29.87 -22.41 12.65
C GLN A 380 28.78 -21.41 13.06
N LYS A 381 28.82 -20.20 12.47
CA LYS A 381 27.83 -19.14 12.70
C LYS A 381 26.70 -19.23 11.69
N LEU A 382 25.47 -19.21 12.19
CA LEU A 382 24.25 -19.17 11.40
C LEU A 382 23.81 -17.72 11.23
N VAL A 383 23.52 -17.30 10.00
CA VAL A 383 23.05 -15.94 9.72
C VAL A 383 21.53 -15.92 9.79
N PHE A 384 20.99 -15.02 10.60
CA PHE A 384 19.57 -14.69 10.65
C PHE A 384 19.36 -13.31 10.06
N ARG A 385 18.23 -13.16 9.38
CA ARG A 385 17.81 -11.91 8.76
C ARG A 385 16.51 -11.45 9.41
N GLY A 386 16.59 -10.32 10.08
CA GLY A 386 15.45 -9.57 10.60
C GLY A 386 14.89 -8.69 9.49
N VAL A 387 13.60 -8.81 9.25
CA VAL A 387 12.89 -8.00 8.24
C VAL A 387 11.75 -7.27 8.93
N ARG A 388 11.60 -5.97 8.64
CA ARG A 388 10.40 -5.21 9.01
C ARG A 388 9.98 -4.28 7.90
N TRP A 389 8.69 -4.00 7.81
CA TRP A 389 8.19 -2.93 6.95
C TRP A 389 8.57 -1.56 7.53
N LYS A 390 8.99 -0.65 6.65
CA LYS A 390 9.19 0.76 6.98
C LYS A 390 7.83 1.38 7.32
N THR A 391 7.77 2.08 8.44
CA THR A 391 6.55 2.75 8.90
C THR A 391 6.60 4.24 8.59
N LYS A 392 5.44 4.93 8.58
CA LYS A 392 5.39 6.41 8.48
C LYS A 392 6.36 7.06 9.48
N PHE A 393 6.40 6.55 10.70
CA PHE A 393 7.28 7.04 11.76
C PHE A 393 8.77 6.93 11.38
N SER A 394 9.23 5.75 10.95
CA SER A 394 10.63 5.58 10.50
C SER A 394 10.99 6.51 9.32
N PHE A 395 10.01 6.85 8.47
CA PHE A 395 10.20 7.83 7.40
C PHE A 395 10.27 9.27 7.91
N CYS A 396 9.36 9.67 8.81
CA CYS A 396 9.35 10.99 9.43
C CYS A 396 10.64 11.24 10.21
N LEU A 397 11.10 10.28 11.02
CA LEU A 397 12.37 10.37 11.74
C LEU A 397 13.55 10.64 10.80
N LYS A 398 13.58 9.99 9.62
CA LYS A 398 14.65 10.17 8.66
C LYS A 398 14.53 11.48 7.86
N MET A 399 13.32 11.95 7.63
CA MET A 399 13.07 13.21 6.92
C MET A 399 13.42 14.42 7.78
N TYR A 400 12.97 14.40 9.03
CA TYR A 400 13.16 15.44 10.03
C TYR A 400 14.34 15.15 10.98
N ALA A 401 15.31 14.34 10.57
CA ALA A 401 16.40 13.91 11.46
C ALA A 401 17.12 15.08 12.14
N ASP A 402 17.26 16.19 11.41
CA ASP A 402 17.91 17.41 11.88
C ASP A 402 17.06 18.11 12.97
N GLU A 403 15.74 18.20 12.78
CA GLU A 403 14.78 18.80 13.73
C GLU A 403 14.50 17.88 14.93
N VAL A 404 14.50 16.57 14.74
CA VAL A 404 14.24 15.58 15.80
C VAL A 404 15.27 15.70 16.91
N LYS A 405 16.53 16.00 16.57
CA LYS A 405 17.57 16.22 17.59
C LYS A 405 17.24 17.43 18.46
N GLU A 406 16.82 18.53 17.85
CA GLU A 406 16.40 19.73 18.56
C GLU A 406 15.17 19.47 19.45
N TRP A 407 14.21 18.68 18.96
CA TRP A 407 13.03 18.30 19.76
C TRP A 407 13.41 17.44 20.97
N LEU A 408 14.37 16.52 20.82
CA LEU A 408 14.88 15.71 21.93
C LEU A 408 15.60 16.57 22.96
N ASP A 409 16.48 17.47 22.51
CA ASP A 409 17.20 18.39 23.39
C ASP A 409 16.22 19.29 24.17
N HIS A 410 15.18 19.80 23.51
CA HIS A 410 14.15 20.61 24.15
C HIS A 410 13.32 19.82 25.17
N ALA A 411 12.95 18.58 24.84
CA ALA A 411 12.22 17.69 25.75
C ALA A 411 13.06 17.34 27.00
N GLU A 412 14.35 17.07 26.84
CA GLU A 412 15.25 16.83 27.98
C GLU A 412 15.38 18.06 28.88
N LEU A 413 15.45 19.27 28.31
CA LEU A 413 15.50 20.51 29.08
C LEU A 413 14.19 20.78 29.84
N GLU A 414 13.04 20.43 29.27
CA GLU A 414 11.75 20.49 29.96
C GLU A 414 11.65 19.48 31.10
N GLU A 415 12.11 18.25 30.88
CA GLU A 415 12.10 17.20 31.91
C GLU A 415 13.03 17.57 33.08
N ARG A 416 14.23 18.11 32.80
CA ARG A 416 15.14 18.63 33.83
C ARG A 416 14.48 19.75 34.64
N ARG A 417 13.85 20.72 33.98
CA ARG A 417 13.13 21.81 34.67
C ARG A 417 11.98 21.29 35.54
N SER A 418 11.22 20.31 35.05
CA SER A 418 10.13 19.69 35.81
C SER A 418 10.66 18.96 37.05
N ASN A 419 11.74 18.19 36.91
CA ASN A 419 12.38 17.48 38.01
C ASN A 419 12.99 18.46 39.03
N ASP A 420 13.65 19.52 38.59
CA ASP A 420 14.17 20.56 39.48
C ASP A 420 13.05 21.24 40.26
N TRP A 421 11.91 21.52 39.61
CA TRP A 421 10.72 22.05 40.28
C TRP A 421 10.15 21.09 41.34
N LEU A 422 10.07 19.79 41.02
CA LEU A 422 9.61 18.76 41.97
C LEU A 422 10.55 18.64 43.17
N VAL A 423 11.87 18.68 42.95
CA VAL A 423 12.86 18.64 44.03
C VAL A 423 12.76 19.88 44.91
N LEU A 424 12.61 21.08 44.33
CA LEU A 424 12.40 22.30 45.08
C LEU A 424 11.11 22.27 45.91
N ASN A 425 10.04 21.67 45.38
CA ASN A 425 8.78 21.52 46.12
C ASN A 425 8.81 20.44 47.20
N MET A 426 9.60 19.37 47.02
CA MET A 426 9.84 18.39 48.09
C MET A 426 10.69 19.02 49.20
N GLN A 427 11.72 19.79 48.85
CA GLN A 427 12.56 20.51 49.81
C GLN A 427 11.79 21.59 50.58
N SER A 428 10.86 22.31 49.93
CA SER A 428 10.01 23.28 50.64
C SER A 428 9.02 22.59 51.59
N SER A 429 8.47 21.43 51.22
CA SER A 429 7.61 20.61 52.07
C SER A 429 8.36 19.97 53.26
N GLU A 430 9.61 19.55 53.07
CA GLU A 430 10.49 19.08 54.16
C GLU A 430 10.98 20.23 55.05
N ALA A 431 11.20 21.43 54.49
CA ALA A 431 11.56 22.63 55.25
C ALA A 431 10.43 23.11 56.18
N ASP A 432 9.16 22.93 55.79
CA ASP A 432 8.00 23.21 56.65
C ASP A 432 7.79 22.14 57.75
N GLY A 433 8.44 20.96 57.63
CA GLY A 433 8.37 19.88 58.61
C GLY A 433 9.54 19.78 59.59
N GLY A 434 10.59 20.60 59.44
CA GLY A 434 11.89 20.30 60.04
C GLY A 434 12.76 21.50 60.38
N ASN A 435 12.22 22.51 61.05
CA ASN A 435 13.05 23.54 61.67
C ASN A 435 13.73 22.97 62.94
N ARG A 436 14.96 22.45 62.82
CA ARG A 436 16.02 22.60 63.84
C ARG A 436 17.40 22.10 63.33
N TRP A 437 18.18 23.09 62.87
CA TRP A 437 19.63 23.29 63.03
C TRP A 437 20.70 22.54 62.18
N ASN A 438 21.60 23.40 61.70
CA ASN A 438 23.04 23.26 61.42
C ASN A 438 23.54 22.82 60.04
N GLU A 439 23.89 23.86 59.26
CA GLU A 439 25.22 24.19 58.72
C GLU A 439 26.22 23.06 58.39
N ASN A 440 26.84 23.26 57.22
CA ASN A 440 28.03 22.62 56.62
C ASN A 440 27.80 21.40 55.71
N ASN A 441 27.74 21.66 54.40
CA ASN A 441 28.54 20.85 53.46
C ASN A 441 28.85 21.61 52.14
N PRO A 442 30.14 21.83 51.79
CA PRO A 442 30.54 22.46 50.54
C PRO A 442 30.71 21.39 49.45
N ASN A 443 29.76 21.24 48.55
CA ASN A 443 29.97 20.51 47.29
C ASN A 443 29.00 21.00 46.20
N ARG A 444 29.13 22.28 45.84
CA ARG A 444 28.55 22.81 44.61
C ARG A 444 29.50 22.43 43.46
N ARG A 445 29.29 21.25 42.86
CA ARG A 445 29.94 20.91 41.59
C ARG A 445 29.29 21.72 40.48
N THR A 446 29.96 22.79 40.07
CA THR A 446 29.76 23.44 38.78
C THR A 446 30.18 22.47 37.68
N PHE A 447 29.25 22.07 36.81
CA PHE A 447 29.59 21.59 35.47
C PHE A 447 29.32 22.73 34.49
N THR A 448 30.41 23.24 33.92
CA THR A 448 30.44 24.10 32.73
C THR A 448 30.20 23.24 31.48
N LEU A 449 29.59 23.89 30.49
CA LEU A 449 29.26 23.47 29.11
C LEU A 449 30.21 22.43 28.47
#